data_AF-A0A3G3LP40-F1
#
_entry.id   AF-A0A3G3LP40-F1
#
_cell.length_a   1.000
_cell.length_b   1.000
_cell.length_c   1.000
_cell.angle_alpha   90.00
_cell.angle_beta   90.00
_cell.angle_gamma   90.00
#
_symmetry.space_group_name_H-M   'P 1'
#
loop_
_entity.id
_entity.type
_entity.pdbx_description
1 polymer ?
#
loop_
_entity_poly.entity_id
_entity_poly.type
_entity_poly.pdbx_seq_one_letter_code
_entity_poly.pdbx_strand_id
1 'polypeptide(L)'
;MLAMYSGQIGSFSSRDLLLFFIMWELELIPVYLLLSMWGGKKRLYSATKFILYTGGGSIFLLMGVLGIGLYGSTEPTLNFEMLVNQSYPLALEIIFYIGFFIAFAVKLPIIPLHTWLPDTHGEAHYSTCMLLAGILLKMGAYGLVRINMELLPHAHSIFSPWLIIIGTMQIIYAALTSLVQRNLKKRIAYSSVSHMGFIIIGISSITETGLNGAFLQIISHGFIGAALFFLAGTSYDRIRLVYLDEMGGIAIPMPKIFTLFSSFSMASLALPGMSGFVAELIIFFGIITNQNLVLTTKILITFGMAIGIILTPIYSLSMLRQMFYGYKLFNIKNSAFLDAGPREFFVSISIFIPVIGVGVYPDFVLSLSAEKVETILSKFFYR
;
A
#
# COMPACT_ATOMS: atom_id res chain seq x y z
N MET A 1 -5.42 -10.85 16.44
CA MET A 1 -6.01 -10.70 15.08
C MET A 1 -7.37 -10.00 15.13
N LEU A 2 -8.35 -10.43 15.93
CA LEU A 2 -9.63 -9.72 16.04
C LEU A 2 -9.49 -8.26 16.50
N ALA A 3 -8.64 -7.98 17.51
CA ALA A 3 -8.32 -6.62 17.91
C ALA A 3 -7.70 -5.77 16.78
N MET A 4 -6.88 -6.40 15.92
CA MET A 4 -6.32 -5.73 14.74
C MET A 4 -7.41 -5.41 13.72
N TYR A 5 -8.33 -6.34 13.47
CA TYR A 5 -9.48 -6.14 12.60
C TYR A 5 -10.36 -4.96 13.08
N SER A 6 -10.66 -4.90 14.38
CA SER A 6 -11.42 -3.78 14.95
C SER A 6 -10.67 -2.45 14.87
N GLY A 7 -9.36 -2.42 15.14
CA GLY A 7 -8.54 -1.22 15.02
C GLY A 7 -8.49 -0.69 13.58
N GLN A 8 -8.34 -1.59 12.61
CA GLN A 8 -8.32 -1.24 11.19
C GLN A 8 -9.65 -0.64 10.73
N ILE A 9 -10.79 -1.28 11.03
CA ILE A 9 -12.12 -0.73 10.72
C ILE A 9 -12.33 0.60 11.47
N GLY A 10 -11.94 0.66 12.74
CA GLY A 10 -12.02 1.86 13.57
C GLY A 10 -11.35 3.05 12.91
N SER A 11 -10.15 2.87 12.33
CA SER A 11 -9.41 3.95 11.67
C SER A 11 -10.09 4.52 10.42
N PHE A 12 -10.80 3.70 9.64
CA PHE A 12 -11.53 4.19 8.46
C PHE A 12 -12.90 4.78 8.83
N SER A 13 -13.50 4.32 9.93
CA SER A 13 -14.85 4.72 10.36
C SER A 13 -14.87 5.94 11.30
N SER A 14 -13.74 6.27 11.93
CA SER A 14 -13.64 7.35 12.89
C SER A 14 -13.89 8.72 12.24
N ARG A 15 -14.84 9.49 12.81
CA ARG A 15 -15.09 10.90 12.47
C ARG A 15 -14.49 11.88 13.49
N ASP A 16 -13.84 11.36 14.52
CA ASP A 16 -13.11 12.13 15.53
C ASP A 16 -11.61 11.82 15.38
N LEU A 17 -10.77 12.86 15.39
CA LEU A 17 -9.33 12.72 15.16
C LEU A 17 -8.60 11.99 16.29
N LEU A 18 -9.06 12.13 17.54
CA LEU A 18 -8.49 11.38 18.66
C LEU A 18 -8.90 9.93 18.60
N LEU A 19 -10.16 9.64 18.26
CA LEU A 19 -10.61 8.27 18.00
C LEU A 19 -9.83 7.64 16.84
N PHE A 20 -9.57 8.40 15.76
CA PHE A 20 -8.71 7.97 14.66
C PHE A 20 -7.32 7.58 15.17
N PHE A 21 -6.68 8.42 15.99
CA PHE A 21 -5.39 8.13 16.60
C PHE A 21 -5.43 6.88 17.50
N ILE A 22 -6.45 6.74 18.35
CA ILE A 22 -6.59 5.58 19.23
C ILE A 22 -6.70 4.29 18.40
N MET A 23 -7.52 4.30 17.34
CA MET A 23 -7.68 3.13 16.46
C MET A 23 -6.42 2.82 15.63
N TRP A 24 -5.70 3.87 15.22
CA TRP A 24 -4.40 3.80 14.55
C TRP A 24 -3.32 3.14 15.43
N GLU A 25 -3.33 3.44 16.73
CA GLU A 25 -2.46 2.82 17.74
C GLU A 25 -2.93 1.43 18.18
N LEU A 26 -4.25 1.20 18.23
CA LEU A 26 -4.82 -0.06 18.67
C LEU A 26 -4.36 -1.24 17.82
N GLU A 27 -4.15 -1.03 16.51
CA GLU A 27 -3.61 -2.10 15.65
C GLU A 27 -2.12 -2.40 15.87
N LEU A 28 -1.34 -1.46 16.44
CA LEU A 28 0.11 -1.62 16.57
C LEU A 28 0.51 -2.75 17.52
N ILE A 29 -0.12 -2.80 18.69
CA ILE A 29 0.21 -3.80 19.72
C ILE A 29 -0.09 -5.23 19.22
N PRO A 30 -1.29 -5.52 18.65
CA PRO A 30 -1.56 -6.83 18.07
C PRO A 30 -0.59 -7.22 16.95
N VAL A 31 -0.21 -6.29 16.06
CA VAL A 31 0.75 -6.60 14.97
C VAL A 31 2.13 -6.93 15.53
N TYR A 32 2.61 -6.14 16.51
CA TYR A 32 3.88 -6.39 17.18
C TYR A 32 3.91 -7.80 17.80
N LEU A 33 2.86 -8.17 18.53
CA LEU A 33 2.72 -9.50 19.14
C LEU A 33 2.63 -10.61 18.09
N LEU A 34 1.87 -10.39 17.01
CA LEU A 34 1.75 -11.37 15.92
C LEU A 34 3.11 -11.64 15.26
N LEU A 35 3.92 -10.60 15.08
CA LEU A 35 5.24 -10.70 14.50
C LEU A 35 6.24 -11.33 15.47
N SER A 36 6.29 -10.88 16.74
CA SER A 36 7.26 -11.35 17.72
C SER A 36 7.06 -12.81 18.13
N MET A 37 5.81 -13.29 18.17
CA MET A 37 5.49 -14.67 18.54
C MET A 37 5.43 -15.64 17.36
N TRP A 38 4.86 -15.25 16.21
CA TRP A 38 4.65 -16.15 15.04
C TRP A 38 5.49 -15.79 13.81
N GLY A 39 6.45 -14.87 13.93
CA GLY A 39 7.38 -14.54 12.85
C GLY A 39 8.50 -15.58 12.66
N GLY A 40 9.32 -15.33 11.64
CA GLY A 40 10.49 -16.12 11.26
C GLY A 40 11.70 -15.94 12.17
N LYS A 41 12.89 -16.18 11.61
CA LYS A 41 14.15 -16.23 12.39
C LYS A 41 14.51 -14.87 13.00
N LYS A 42 14.29 -13.77 12.26
CA LYS A 42 14.62 -12.41 12.72
C LYS A 42 13.42 -11.66 13.30
N ARG A 43 12.42 -12.40 13.79
CA ARG A 43 11.14 -11.86 14.26
C ARG A 43 11.25 -10.74 15.31
N LEU A 44 12.15 -10.86 16.28
CA LEU A 44 12.30 -9.83 17.32
C LEU A 44 12.87 -8.53 16.76
N TYR A 45 13.89 -8.62 15.91
CA TYR A 45 14.45 -7.46 15.21
C TYR A 45 13.39 -6.76 14.34
N SER A 46 12.64 -7.54 13.54
CA SER A 46 11.60 -6.97 12.69
C SER A 46 10.46 -6.36 13.51
N ALA A 47 10.05 -6.99 14.62
CA ALA A 47 8.99 -6.48 15.50
C ALA A 47 9.40 -5.21 16.23
N THR A 48 10.62 -5.13 16.78
CA THR A 48 11.11 -3.92 17.44
C THR A 48 11.31 -2.79 16.43
N LYS A 49 11.84 -3.08 15.24
CA LYS A 49 11.96 -2.08 14.16
C LYS A 49 10.59 -1.56 13.73
N PHE A 50 9.61 -2.46 13.56
CA PHE A 50 8.23 -2.09 13.21
C PHE A 50 7.67 -1.10 14.24
N ILE A 51 7.58 -1.49 15.52
CA ILE A 51 6.93 -0.67 16.54
C ILE A 51 7.64 0.66 16.77
N LEU A 52 8.97 0.70 16.67
CA LEU A 52 9.73 1.95 16.80
C LEU A 52 9.47 2.91 15.64
N TYR A 53 9.40 2.40 14.40
CA TYR A 53 9.10 3.23 13.23
C TYR A 53 7.68 3.79 13.31
N THR A 54 6.70 2.91 13.47
CA THR A 54 5.28 3.30 13.39
C THR A 54 4.80 4.02 14.64
N GLY A 55 5.24 3.59 15.83
CA GLY A 55 4.96 4.26 17.10
C GLY A 55 5.72 5.59 17.22
N GLY A 56 6.94 5.67 16.68
CA GLY A 56 7.66 6.95 16.57
C GLY A 56 6.96 7.94 15.64
N GLY A 57 6.47 7.45 14.49
CA GLY A 57 5.70 8.26 13.55
C GLY A 57 4.36 8.76 14.13
N SER A 58 3.68 7.93 14.93
CA SER A 58 2.38 8.30 15.48
C SER A 58 2.42 9.34 16.60
N ILE A 59 3.58 9.57 17.22
CA ILE A 59 3.77 10.74 18.11
C ILE A 59 3.49 12.03 17.34
N PHE A 60 3.92 12.14 16.08
CA PHE A 60 3.62 13.30 15.25
C PHE A 60 2.14 13.40 14.87
N LEU A 61 1.46 12.26 14.69
CA LEU A 61 0.01 12.22 14.52
C LEU A 61 -0.69 12.79 15.76
N LEU A 62 -0.32 12.34 16.96
CA LEU A 62 -0.91 12.85 18.21
C LEU A 62 -0.65 14.34 18.41
N MET A 63 0.58 14.80 18.16
CA MET A 63 0.93 16.22 18.25
C MET A 63 0.10 17.07 17.28
N GLY A 64 -0.10 16.59 16.04
CA GLY A 64 -0.97 17.27 15.07
C GLY A 64 -2.44 17.28 15.49
N VAL A 65 -2.96 16.15 16.00
CA VAL A 65 -4.35 16.03 16.47
C VAL A 65 -4.61 17.00 17.63
N LEU A 66 -3.74 17.01 18.64
CA LEU A 66 -3.86 17.92 19.78
C LEU A 66 -3.63 19.38 19.36
N GLY A 67 -2.64 19.62 18.50
CA GLY A 67 -2.32 20.97 18.01
C GLY A 67 -3.49 21.61 17.27
N ILE A 68 -4.16 20.85 16.40
CA ILE A 68 -5.35 21.31 15.69
C ILE A 68 -6.55 21.45 16.64
N GLY A 69 -6.79 20.46 17.50
CA GLY A 69 -7.95 20.47 18.39
C GLY A 69 -7.95 21.59 19.43
N LEU A 70 -6.76 22.08 19.80
CA LEU A 70 -6.58 23.20 20.72
C LEU A 70 -6.42 24.55 20.01
N TYR A 71 -6.35 24.56 18.67
CA TYR A 71 -6.10 25.78 17.91
C TYR A 71 -7.35 26.66 17.86
N GLY A 72 -7.22 27.92 18.31
CA GLY A 72 -8.25 28.95 18.19
C GLY A 72 -9.53 28.72 19.02
N SER A 73 -9.53 27.75 19.94
CA SER A 73 -10.74 27.32 20.63
C SER A 73 -10.85 27.83 22.07
N THR A 74 -12.01 28.41 22.42
CA THR A 74 -12.49 28.53 23.80
C THR A 74 -13.07 27.21 24.33
N GLU A 75 -13.59 26.37 23.43
CA GLU A 75 -14.01 24.98 23.68
C GLU A 75 -13.33 24.06 22.65
N PRO A 76 -12.32 23.26 23.03
CA PRO A 76 -11.59 22.43 22.09
C PRO A 76 -12.47 21.31 21.52
N THR A 77 -12.39 21.09 20.20
CA THR A 77 -13.14 20.02 19.51
C THR A 77 -12.21 19.17 18.66
N LEU A 78 -12.51 17.87 18.57
CA LEU A 78 -11.75 16.90 17.77
C LEU A 78 -12.61 16.28 16.65
N ASN A 79 -13.83 16.81 16.46
CA ASN A 79 -14.73 16.42 15.39
C ASN A 79 -14.16 16.87 14.04
N PHE A 80 -13.90 15.91 13.17
CA PHE A 80 -13.28 16.14 11.87
C PHE A 80 -14.08 17.13 11.00
N GLU A 81 -15.41 17.05 10.99
CA GLU A 81 -16.25 17.93 10.14
C GLU A 81 -16.13 19.41 10.52
N MET A 82 -15.96 19.70 11.82
CA MET A 82 -15.77 21.07 12.30
C MET A 82 -14.36 21.58 11.95
N LEU A 83 -13.33 20.76 12.19
CA LEU A 83 -11.93 21.11 11.97
C LEU A 83 -11.60 21.36 10.50
N VAL A 84 -12.28 20.66 9.60
CA VAL A 84 -12.14 20.76 8.14
C VAL A 84 -12.67 22.09 7.59
N ASN A 85 -13.56 22.75 8.32
CA ASN A 85 -14.13 24.06 7.98
C ASN A 85 -13.42 25.22 8.69
N GLN A 86 -12.52 24.92 9.62
CA GLN A 86 -11.71 25.91 10.32
C GLN A 86 -10.56 26.40 9.44
N SER A 87 -10.30 27.70 9.47
CA SER A 87 -9.17 28.31 8.76
C SER A 87 -7.91 28.34 9.62
N TYR A 88 -6.79 27.87 9.08
CA TYR A 88 -5.48 27.94 9.71
C TYR A 88 -4.58 28.92 8.96
N PRO A 89 -3.72 29.69 9.65
CA PRO A 89 -2.65 30.43 9.00
C PRO A 89 -1.73 29.46 8.26
N LEU A 90 -1.30 29.83 7.05
CA LEU A 90 -0.51 28.95 6.17
C LEU A 90 0.72 28.33 6.86
N ALA A 91 1.44 29.12 7.65
CA ALA A 91 2.63 28.63 8.37
C ALA A 91 2.29 27.49 9.35
N LEU A 92 1.16 27.60 10.04
CA LEU A 92 0.68 26.61 11.00
C LEU A 92 0.11 25.38 10.28
N GLU A 93 -0.59 25.60 9.17
CA GLU A 93 -1.06 24.55 8.28
C GLU A 93 0.10 23.68 7.75
N ILE A 94 1.21 24.31 7.34
CA ILE A 94 2.43 23.62 6.90
C ILE A 94 3.04 22.77 8.03
N ILE A 95 3.09 23.28 9.26
CA ILE A 95 3.63 22.55 10.41
C ILE A 95 2.80 21.28 10.69
N PHE A 96 1.47 21.42 10.72
CA PHE A 96 0.57 20.28 10.91
C PHE A 96 0.66 19.29 9.74
N TYR A 97 0.75 19.80 8.51
CA TYR A 97 0.89 18.97 7.32
C TYR A 97 2.13 18.09 7.41
N ILE A 98 3.28 18.65 7.78
CA ILE A 98 4.54 17.90 7.95
C ILE A 98 4.41 16.87 9.06
N GLY A 99 3.83 17.23 10.22
CA GLY A 99 3.63 16.30 11.33
C GLY A 99 2.79 15.08 10.93
N PHE A 100 1.62 15.31 10.35
CA PHE A 100 0.77 14.24 9.85
C PHE A 100 1.41 13.47 8.69
N PHE A 101 2.09 14.19 7.79
CA PHE A 101 2.81 13.58 6.67
C PHE A 101 3.84 12.58 7.15
N ILE A 102 4.62 12.87 8.19
CA ILE A 102 5.60 11.92 8.75
C ILE A 102 4.90 10.65 9.23
N ALA A 103 3.81 10.77 9.98
CA ALA A 103 3.05 9.62 10.48
C ALA A 103 2.51 8.73 9.34
N PHE A 104 1.92 9.36 8.31
CA PHE A 104 1.37 8.64 7.18
C PHE A 104 2.44 8.12 6.23
N ALA A 105 3.54 8.85 6.06
CA ALA A 105 4.69 8.45 5.24
C ALA A 105 5.35 7.18 5.76
N VAL A 106 5.41 7.00 7.08
CA VAL A 106 5.88 5.74 7.67
C VAL A 106 4.95 4.58 7.29
N LYS A 107 3.62 4.72 7.43
CA LYS A 107 2.69 3.61 7.10
C LYS A 107 2.51 3.40 5.59
N LEU A 108 2.53 4.45 4.77
CA LEU A 108 2.46 4.43 3.31
C LEU A 108 3.87 4.34 2.69
N PRO A 109 4.71 3.41 3.15
CA PRO A 109 6.18 3.39 3.04
C PRO A 109 6.81 4.41 2.05
N ILE A 110 6.74 5.70 2.35
CA ILE A 110 7.24 6.76 1.45
C ILE A 110 8.74 6.84 1.60
N ILE A 111 9.51 6.94 0.51
CA ILE A 111 10.96 7.11 0.62
C ILE A 111 11.27 8.43 1.36
N PRO A 112 12.12 8.41 2.41
CA PRO A 112 13.00 7.32 2.87
C PRO A 112 12.45 6.40 3.99
N LEU A 113 11.25 6.66 4.50
CA LEU A 113 10.62 6.04 5.67
C LEU A 113 9.99 4.64 5.41
N HIS A 114 10.60 3.84 4.54
CA HIS A 114 10.05 2.55 4.09
C HIS A 114 10.78 1.32 4.66
N THR A 115 11.96 1.50 5.29
CA THR A 115 12.88 0.38 5.57
C THR A 115 12.33 -0.66 6.56
N TRP A 116 11.33 -0.32 7.37
CA TRP A 116 10.68 -1.25 8.29
C TRP A 116 9.86 -2.31 7.54
N LEU A 117 9.29 -1.95 6.39
CA LEU A 117 8.30 -2.76 5.69
C LEU A 117 8.90 -4.07 5.14
N PRO A 118 10.00 -4.09 4.37
CA PRO A 118 10.57 -5.33 3.86
C PRO A 118 11.03 -6.29 4.97
N ASP A 119 11.53 -5.76 6.09
CA ASP A 119 11.94 -6.59 7.23
C ASP A 119 10.75 -7.19 7.97
N THR A 120 9.67 -6.43 8.12
CA THR A 120 8.42 -6.88 8.75
C THR A 120 7.74 -7.96 7.90
N HIS A 121 7.55 -7.69 6.61
CA HIS A 121 6.94 -8.66 5.68
C HIS A 121 7.81 -9.89 5.42
N GLY A 122 9.13 -9.73 5.42
CA GLY A 122 10.08 -10.82 5.22
C GLY A 122 9.97 -11.90 6.31
N GLU A 123 9.69 -11.49 7.55
CA GLU A 123 9.65 -12.38 8.70
C GLU A 123 8.22 -12.72 9.16
N ALA A 124 7.20 -11.92 8.80
CA ALA A 124 5.83 -12.17 9.26
C ALA A 124 5.21 -13.48 8.72
N HIS A 125 4.31 -14.05 9.52
CA HIS A 125 3.41 -15.11 9.08
C HIS A 125 2.46 -14.60 7.99
N TYR A 126 2.08 -15.44 7.03
CA TYR A 126 1.32 -14.99 5.85
C TYR A 126 -0.04 -14.39 6.21
N SER A 127 -0.71 -14.89 7.24
CA SER A 127 -1.98 -14.33 7.73
C SER A 127 -1.81 -12.89 8.24
N THR A 128 -0.67 -12.60 8.89
CA THR A 128 -0.33 -11.25 9.33
C THR A 128 0.08 -10.39 8.14
N CYS A 129 0.83 -10.94 7.18
CA CYS A 129 1.18 -10.24 5.94
C CYS A 129 -0.04 -9.83 5.13
N MET A 130 -1.10 -10.64 5.09
CA MET A 130 -2.34 -10.29 4.40
C MET A 130 -2.96 -9.01 4.97
N LEU A 131 -3.02 -8.87 6.29
CA LEU A 131 -3.58 -7.68 6.93
C LEU A 131 -2.62 -6.48 6.87
N LEU A 132 -1.31 -6.72 7.02
CA LEU A 132 -0.29 -5.69 6.85
C LEU A 132 -0.32 -5.11 5.44
N ALA A 133 -0.08 -5.96 4.43
CA ALA A 133 -0.01 -5.54 3.04
C ALA A 133 -1.36 -5.05 2.57
N GLY A 134 -2.43 -5.78 2.88
CA GLY A 134 -3.79 -5.57 2.41
C GLY A 134 -4.44 -4.32 2.97
N ILE A 135 -4.22 -3.98 4.25
CA ILE A 135 -5.00 -2.93 4.94
C ILE A 135 -4.09 -1.88 5.58
N LEU A 136 -3.05 -2.25 6.34
CA LEU A 136 -2.26 -1.29 7.11
C LEU A 136 -1.63 -0.19 6.24
N LEU A 137 -1.08 -0.53 5.07
CA LEU A 137 -0.51 0.48 4.16
C LEU A 137 -1.57 1.46 3.64
N LYS A 138 -2.82 1.01 3.53
CA LYS A 138 -3.94 1.80 3.00
C LYS A 138 -4.44 2.81 4.02
N MET A 139 -4.27 2.53 5.31
CA MET A 139 -4.53 3.51 6.37
C MET A 139 -3.65 4.75 6.20
N GLY A 140 -2.38 4.58 5.79
CA GLY A 140 -1.50 5.69 5.46
C GLY A 140 -2.02 6.53 4.27
N ALA A 141 -2.51 5.87 3.21
CA ALA A 141 -3.11 6.55 2.06
C ALA A 141 -4.37 7.31 2.45
N TYR A 142 -5.24 6.68 3.23
CA TYR A 142 -6.46 7.28 3.73
C TYR A 142 -6.19 8.48 4.63
N GLY A 143 -5.20 8.40 5.52
CA GLY A 143 -4.73 9.53 6.32
C GLY A 143 -4.23 10.69 5.45
N LEU A 144 -3.45 10.39 4.40
CA LEU A 144 -3.00 11.43 3.45
C LEU A 144 -4.17 12.11 2.73
N VAL A 145 -5.18 11.36 2.30
CA VAL A 145 -6.33 11.96 1.60
C VAL A 145 -7.22 12.75 2.58
N ARG A 146 -7.60 12.15 3.71
CA ARG A 146 -8.55 12.78 4.64
C ARG A 146 -7.91 13.90 5.44
N ILE A 147 -6.76 13.65 6.05
CA ILE A 147 -6.16 14.63 6.96
C ILE A 147 -5.27 15.59 6.18
N ASN A 148 -4.33 15.11 5.36
CA ASN A 148 -3.42 16.04 4.68
C ASN A 148 -4.08 16.80 3.52
N MET A 149 -4.89 16.15 2.69
CA MET A 149 -5.48 16.80 1.51
C MET A 149 -6.79 17.53 1.83
N GLU A 150 -7.73 16.93 2.57
CA GLU A 150 -9.05 17.53 2.83
C GLU A 150 -9.07 18.54 3.99
N LEU A 151 -8.27 18.32 5.05
CA LEU A 151 -8.19 19.24 6.19
C LEU A 151 -7.17 20.36 5.96
N LEU A 152 -6.03 20.07 5.31
CA LEU A 152 -4.91 21.01 5.09
C LEU A 152 -4.64 21.28 3.58
N PRO A 153 -5.62 21.81 2.83
CA PRO A 153 -5.56 21.91 1.37
C PRO A 153 -4.48 22.88 0.86
N HIS A 154 -4.23 24.00 1.54
CA HIS A 154 -3.23 24.97 1.08
C HIS A 154 -1.82 24.40 1.23
N ALA A 155 -1.53 23.77 2.38
CA ALA A 155 -0.28 23.05 2.56
C ALA A 155 -0.14 21.90 1.55
N HIS A 156 -1.21 21.15 1.29
CA HIS A 156 -1.19 20.07 0.29
C HIS A 156 -0.83 20.58 -1.11
N SER A 157 -1.37 21.71 -1.55
CA SER A 157 -1.05 22.30 -2.85
C SER A 157 0.43 22.65 -3.00
N ILE A 158 1.07 23.13 -1.93
CA ILE A 158 2.51 23.44 -1.89
C ILE A 158 3.36 22.17 -1.97
N PHE A 159 2.97 21.11 -1.24
CA PHE A 159 3.74 19.86 -1.18
C PHE A 159 3.44 18.88 -2.32
N SER A 160 2.32 19.01 -3.02
CA SER A 160 1.89 18.12 -4.11
C SER A 160 2.98 17.89 -5.17
N PRO A 161 3.65 18.91 -5.74
CA PRO A 161 4.70 18.71 -6.73
C PRO A 161 5.87 17.86 -6.20
N TRP A 162 6.24 18.05 -4.93
CA TRP A 162 7.30 17.29 -4.26
C TRP A 162 6.90 15.83 -4.06
N LEU A 163 5.65 15.58 -3.66
CA LEU A 163 5.13 14.23 -3.48
C LEU A 163 5.09 13.45 -4.80
N ILE A 164 4.77 14.11 -5.92
CA ILE A 164 4.84 13.46 -7.24
C ILE A 164 6.28 13.04 -7.57
N ILE A 165 7.27 13.88 -7.29
CA ILE A 165 8.69 13.55 -7.50
C ILE A 165 9.10 12.37 -6.59
N ILE A 166 8.70 12.39 -5.32
CA ILE A 166 9.00 11.29 -4.39
C ILE A 166 8.31 9.99 -4.85
N GLY A 167 7.06 10.06 -5.29
CA GLY A 167 6.30 8.93 -5.80
C GLY A 167 6.94 8.29 -7.04
N THR A 168 7.41 9.11 -7.99
CA THR A 168 8.11 8.60 -9.19
C THR A 168 9.45 7.95 -8.84
N MET A 169 10.25 8.59 -7.97
CA MET A 169 11.49 8.01 -7.45
C MET A 169 11.22 6.71 -6.70
N GLN A 170 10.13 6.64 -5.94
CA GLN A 170 9.72 5.46 -5.19
C GLN A 170 9.37 4.28 -6.08
N ILE A 171 8.63 4.50 -7.17
CA ILE A 171 8.30 3.45 -8.15
C ILE A 171 9.59 2.80 -8.67
N ILE A 172 10.54 3.63 -9.14
CA ILE A 172 11.79 3.16 -9.77
C ILE A 172 12.69 2.47 -8.73
N TYR A 173 12.94 3.12 -7.60
CA TYR A 173 13.80 2.59 -6.55
C TYR A 173 13.28 1.25 -6.01
N ALA A 174 11.99 1.16 -5.71
CA ALA A 174 11.39 -0.05 -5.15
C ALA A 174 11.37 -1.20 -6.17
N ALA A 175 11.16 -0.91 -7.45
CA ALA A 175 11.18 -1.92 -8.50
C ALA A 175 12.60 -2.48 -8.73
N LEU A 176 13.63 -1.62 -8.77
CA LEU A 176 15.03 -2.04 -8.88
C LEU A 176 15.48 -2.84 -7.67
N THR A 177 15.15 -2.38 -6.45
CA THR A 177 15.49 -3.11 -5.23
C THR A 177 14.77 -4.45 -5.13
N SER A 178 13.50 -4.53 -5.55
CA SER A 178 12.75 -5.80 -5.67
C SER A 178 13.48 -6.81 -6.56
N LEU A 179 14.01 -6.37 -7.71
CA LEU A 179 14.74 -7.26 -8.62
C LEU A 179 15.93 -7.94 -7.95
N VAL A 180 16.68 -7.21 -7.12
CA VAL A 180 17.89 -7.71 -6.44
C VAL A 180 17.58 -8.57 -5.21
N GLN A 181 16.35 -8.50 -4.66
CA GLN A 181 15.98 -9.31 -3.50
C GLN A 181 15.93 -10.81 -3.83
N ARG A 182 16.70 -11.59 -3.05
CA ARG A 182 16.70 -13.06 -3.11
C ARG A 182 15.59 -13.69 -2.26
N ASN A 183 15.15 -13.01 -1.21
CA ASN A 183 14.07 -13.50 -0.34
C ASN A 183 12.71 -13.22 -0.99
N LEU A 184 11.90 -14.27 -1.16
CA LEU A 184 10.59 -14.20 -1.81
C LEU A 184 9.67 -13.15 -1.19
N LYS A 185 9.47 -13.20 0.13
CA LYS A 185 8.57 -12.28 0.84
C LYS A 185 9.08 -10.84 0.78
N LYS A 186 10.40 -10.63 0.85
CA LYS A 186 10.99 -9.28 0.71
C LYS A 186 10.81 -8.73 -0.70
N ARG A 187 10.89 -9.57 -1.73
CA ARG A 187 10.64 -9.18 -3.12
C ARG A 187 9.21 -8.66 -3.32
N ILE A 188 8.22 -9.39 -2.79
CA ILE A 188 6.80 -8.98 -2.81
C ILE A 188 6.58 -7.72 -1.94
N ALA A 189 7.33 -7.55 -0.85
CA ALA A 189 7.25 -6.34 -0.03
C ALA A 189 7.77 -5.11 -0.79
N TYR A 190 8.88 -5.21 -1.51
CA TYR A 190 9.39 -4.11 -2.33
C TYR A 190 8.50 -3.82 -3.55
N SER A 191 7.88 -4.83 -4.17
CA SER A 191 6.86 -4.57 -5.20
C SER A 191 5.68 -3.77 -4.63
N SER A 192 5.28 -4.05 -3.38
CA SER A 192 4.24 -3.26 -2.69
C SER A 192 4.66 -1.78 -2.53
N VAL A 193 5.91 -1.51 -2.16
CA VAL A 193 6.44 -0.13 -2.07
C VAL A 193 6.36 0.59 -3.42
N SER A 194 6.64 -0.12 -4.52
CA SER A 194 6.54 0.42 -5.88
C SER A 194 5.10 0.85 -6.20
N HIS A 195 4.12 -0.04 -5.96
CA HIS A 195 2.70 0.28 -6.19
C HIS A 195 2.15 1.41 -5.31
N MET A 196 2.66 1.57 -4.07
CA MET A 196 2.30 2.73 -3.24
C MET A 196 2.78 4.06 -3.86
N GLY A 197 3.86 4.05 -4.64
CA GLY A 197 4.33 5.23 -5.35
C GLY A 197 3.28 5.79 -6.32
N PHE A 198 2.52 4.93 -7.01
CA PHE A 198 1.39 5.35 -7.86
C PHE A 198 0.29 6.05 -7.03
N ILE A 199 -0.03 5.54 -5.84
CA ILE A 199 -1.03 6.17 -4.95
C ILE A 199 -0.61 7.60 -4.60
N ILE A 200 0.67 7.81 -4.25
CA ILE A 200 1.20 9.14 -3.93
C ILE A 200 1.03 10.09 -5.11
N ILE A 201 1.37 9.63 -6.32
CA ILE A 201 1.24 10.42 -7.55
C ILE A 201 -0.24 10.76 -7.81
N GLY A 202 -1.14 9.79 -7.65
CA GLY A 202 -2.57 9.98 -7.85
C GLY A 202 -3.17 11.00 -6.89
N ILE A 203 -2.89 10.89 -5.58
CA ILE A 203 -3.34 11.86 -4.55
C ILE A 203 -2.79 13.25 -4.87
N SER A 204 -1.50 13.32 -5.17
CA SER A 204 -0.80 14.60 -5.39
C SER A 204 -1.12 15.23 -6.74
N SER A 205 -1.80 14.52 -7.64
CA SER A 205 -2.20 15.08 -8.94
C SER A 205 -3.27 16.16 -8.82
N ILE A 206 -4.04 16.22 -7.71
CA ILE A 206 -5.16 17.17 -7.51
C ILE A 206 -6.09 17.20 -8.74
N THR A 207 -6.43 16.02 -9.25
CA THR A 207 -7.40 15.84 -10.35
C THR A 207 -8.41 14.77 -9.95
N GLU A 208 -9.63 14.88 -10.48
CA GLU A 208 -10.69 13.91 -10.24
C GLU A 208 -10.27 12.51 -10.70
N THR A 209 -9.73 12.44 -11.92
CA THR A 209 -9.17 11.21 -12.49
C THR A 209 -8.05 10.67 -11.63
N GLY A 210 -7.05 11.46 -11.27
CA GLY A 210 -5.92 10.97 -10.48
C GLY A 210 -6.29 10.51 -9.06
N LEU A 211 -7.22 11.20 -8.37
CA LEU A 211 -7.67 10.80 -7.04
C LEU A 211 -8.53 9.52 -7.11
N ASN A 212 -9.42 9.41 -8.10
CA ASN A 212 -10.16 8.18 -8.38
C ASN A 212 -9.23 6.99 -8.66
N GLY A 213 -8.17 7.21 -9.45
CA GLY A 213 -7.13 6.22 -9.70
C GLY A 213 -6.38 5.81 -8.43
N ALA A 214 -6.07 6.76 -7.54
CA ALA A 214 -5.47 6.47 -6.25
C ALA A 214 -6.37 5.58 -5.38
N PHE A 215 -7.67 5.84 -5.32
CA PHE A 215 -8.64 4.98 -4.61
C PHE A 215 -8.71 3.57 -5.20
N LEU A 216 -8.77 3.45 -6.53
CA LEU A 216 -8.70 2.16 -7.19
C LEU A 216 -7.40 1.42 -6.87
N GLN A 217 -6.26 2.12 -6.82
CA GLN A 217 -4.97 1.51 -6.51
C GLN A 217 -4.86 1.06 -5.05
N ILE A 218 -5.42 1.83 -4.10
CA ILE A 218 -5.55 1.45 -2.68
C ILE A 218 -6.27 0.10 -2.56
N ILE A 219 -7.40 -0.06 -3.25
CA ILE A 219 -8.23 -1.26 -3.20
C ILE A 219 -7.60 -2.42 -3.99
N SER A 220 -7.17 -2.16 -5.22
CA SER A 220 -6.55 -3.14 -6.12
C SER A 220 -5.32 -3.78 -5.49
N HIS A 221 -4.37 -2.96 -5.02
CA HIS A 221 -3.20 -3.46 -4.32
C HIS A 221 -3.55 -4.10 -2.96
N GLY A 222 -4.69 -3.72 -2.35
CA GLY A 222 -5.34 -4.43 -1.23
C GLY A 222 -5.44 -5.92 -1.49
N PHE A 223 -6.19 -6.26 -2.53
CA PHE A 223 -6.47 -7.64 -2.91
C PHE A 223 -5.22 -8.35 -3.46
N ILE A 224 -4.51 -7.72 -4.41
CA ILE A 224 -3.34 -8.34 -5.06
C ILE A 224 -2.23 -8.62 -4.04
N GLY A 225 -1.89 -7.66 -3.18
CA GLY A 225 -0.85 -7.82 -2.17
C GLY A 225 -1.20 -8.92 -1.15
N ALA A 226 -2.45 -8.93 -0.67
CA ALA A 226 -2.91 -9.97 0.25
C ALA A 226 -2.82 -11.37 -0.36
N ALA A 227 -3.24 -11.53 -1.63
CA ALA A 227 -3.16 -12.81 -2.33
C ALA A 227 -1.72 -13.27 -2.57
N LEU A 228 -0.82 -12.39 -3.01
CA LEU A 228 0.58 -12.74 -3.22
C LEU A 228 1.27 -13.17 -1.93
N PHE A 229 1.03 -12.47 -0.81
CA PHE A 229 1.59 -12.86 0.49
C PHE A 229 0.97 -14.16 1.02
N PHE A 230 -0.32 -14.39 0.80
CA PHE A 230 -0.98 -15.65 1.13
C PHE A 230 -0.32 -16.81 0.38
N LEU A 231 -0.18 -16.70 -0.95
CA LEU A 231 0.40 -17.74 -1.79
C LEU A 231 1.90 -17.95 -1.53
N ALA A 232 2.66 -16.90 -1.23
CA ALA A 232 4.04 -17.03 -0.78
C ALA A 232 4.14 -17.80 0.55
N GLY A 233 3.18 -17.60 1.45
CA GLY A 233 3.05 -18.35 2.70
C GLY A 233 2.74 -19.82 2.51
N THR A 234 1.70 -20.14 1.74
CA THR A 234 1.28 -21.53 1.49
C THR A 234 2.34 -22.31 0.70
N SER A 235 3.10 -21.63 -0.16
CA SER A 235 4.28 -22.20 -0.83
C SER A 235 5.39 -22.48 0.18
N TYR A 236 5.68 -21.53 1.08
CA TYR A 236 6.67 -21.71 2.15
C TYR A 236 6.33 -22.89 3.08
N ASP A 237 5.05 -23.12 3.40
CA ASP A 237 4.66 -24.22 4.28
C ASP A 237 4.97 -25.61 3.73
N ARG A 238 5.01 -25.75 2.40
CA ARG A 238 5.29 -27.01 1.69
C ARG A 238 6.76 -27.20 1.37
N ILE A 239 7.40 -26.13 0.91
CA ILE A 239 8.77 -26.17 0.39
C ILE A 239 9.78 -25.90 1.51
N ARG A 240 9.38 -25.14 2.55
CA ARG A 240 10.21 -24.70 3.68
C ARG A 240 11.47 -23.92 3.28
N LEU A 241 11.50 -23.37 2.06
CA LEU A 241 12.56 -22.52 1.55
C LEU A 241 12.07 -21.08 1.40
N VAL A 242 12.95 -20.12 1.73
CA VAL A 242 12.63 -18.68 1.68
C VAL A 242 13.31 -17.99 0.49
N TYR A 243 14.47 -18.50 0.08
CA TYR A 243 15.31 -17.89 -0.95
C TYR A 243 14.99 -18.45 -2.33
N LEU A 244 14.85 -17.55 -3.30
CA LEU A 244 14.52 -17.88 -4.69
C LEU A 244 15.62 -18.71 -5.37
N ASP A 245 16.88 -18.52 -5.00
CA ASP A 245 18.02 -19.25 -5.57
C ASP A 245 18.01 -20.77 -5.23
N GLU A 246 17.26 -21.13 -4.19
CA GLU A 246 17.08 -22.51 -3.72
C GLU A 246 15.81 -23.16 -4.32
N MET A 247 14.98 -22.38 -5.01
CA MET A 247 13.72 -22.83 -5.64
C MET A 247 13.91 -23.19 -7.12
N GLY A 248 12.94 -23.93 -7.66
CA GLY A 248 12.87 -24.26 -9.09
C GLY A 248 11.90 -25.40 -9.38
N GLY A 249 11.24 -25.36 -10.53
CA GLY A 249 10.42 -26.49 -11.01
C GLY A 249 9.17 -26.80 -10.17
N ILE A 250 8.66 -25.86 -9.36
CA ILE A 250 7.47 -26.06 -8.49
C ILE A 250 6.17 -26.25 -9.30
N ALA A 251 6.14 -25.84 -10.58
CA ALA A 251 4.92 -25.91 -11.41
C ALA A 251 4.38 -27.35 -11.57
N ILE A 252 5.27 -28.34 -11.67
CA ILE A 252 4.91 -29.74 -11.88
C ILE A 252 4.25 -30.35 -10.64
N PRO A 253 4.85 -30.26 -9.43
CA PRO A 253 4.24 -30.84 -8.23
C PRO A 253 3.05 -30.04 -7.69
N MET A 254 2.96 -28.72 -7.94
CA MET A 254 1.94 -27.85 -7.35
C MET A 254 1.27 -26.93 -8.40
N PRO A 255 0.58 -27.50 -9.41
CA PRO A 255 0.03 -26.74 -10.53
C PRO A 255 -1.04 -25.72 -10.10
N LYS A 256 -1.89 -26.00 -9.11
CA LYS A 256 -2.90 -25.04 -8.66
C LYS A 256 -2.25 -23.81 -8.02
N ILE A 257 -1.24 -24.02 -7.17
CA ILE A 257 -0.50 -22.88 -6.60
C ILE A 257 0.20 -22.08 -7.69
N PHE A 258 0.80 -22.75 -8.69
CA PHE A 258 1.36 -22.07 -9.85
C PHE A 258 0.34 -21.22 -10.61
N THR A 259 -0.84 -21.76 -10.93
CA THR A 259 -1.88 -21.02 -11.67
C THR A 259 -2.39 -19.80 -10.89
N LEU A 260 -2.62 -19.93 -9.58
CA LEU A 260 -3.04 -18.82 -8.73
C LEU A 260 -1.93 -17.78 -8.56
N PHE A 261 -0.68 -18.21 -8.35
CA PHE A 261 0.43 -17.29 -8.16
C PHE A 261 0.71 -16.51 -9.45
N SER A 262 0.68 -17.19 -10.60
CA SER A 262 0.82 -16.52 -11.90
C SER A 262 -0.32 -15.55 -12.16
N SER A 263 -1.58 -15.88 -11.86
CA SER A 263 -2.71 -14.95 -12.08
C SER A 263 -2.60 -13.66 -11.26
N PHE A 264 -2.24 -13.76 -9.97
CA PHE A 264 -2.03 -12.56 -9.14
C PHE A 264 -0.74 -11.81 -9.48
N SER A 265 0.30 -12.50 -9.95
CA SER A 265 1.49 -11.85 -10.50
C SER A 265 1.14 -11.06 -11.78
N MET A 266 0.27 -11.59 -12.64
CA MET A 266 -0.25 -10.88 -13.82
C MET A 266 -1.11 -9.67 -13.42
N ALA A 267 -1.90 -9.79 -12.37
CA ALA A 267 -2.63 -8.65 -11.83
C ALA A 267 -1.69 -7.56 -11.29
N SER A 268 -0.57 -7.94 -10.65
CA SER A 268 0.42 -6.99 -10.13
C SER A 268 1.22 -6.26 -11.21
N LEU A 269 1.44 -6.85 -12.39
CA LEU A 269 2.13 -6.18 -13.50
C LEU A 269 1.20 -5.32 -14.36
N ALA A 270 0.01 -4.97 -13.85
CA ALA A 270 -0.97 -4.14 -14.55
C ALA A 270 -1.43 -4.76 -15.90
N LEU A 271 -1.76 -6.06 -15.91
CA LEU A 271 -2.34 -6.70 -17.09
C LEU A 271 -3.78 -6.18 -17.37
N PRO A 272 -4.11 -5.75 -18.60
CA PRO A 272 -5.45 -5.29 -18.95
C PRO A 272 -6.54 -6.33 -18.63
N GLY A 273 -7.66 -5.87 -18.07
CA GLY A 273 -8.73 -6.74 -17.56
C GLY A 273 -8.59 -7.09 -16.08
N MET A 274 -7.50 -6.68 -15.42
CA MET A 274 -7.32 -6.75 -13.96
C MET A 274 -7.33 -5.35 -13.34
N SER A 275 -7.73 -5.27 -12.06
CA SER A 275 -7.86 -3.99 -11.35
C SER A 275 -6.58 -3.16 -11.29
N GLY A 276 -5.41 -3.80 -11.29
CA GLY A 276 -4.10 -3.12 -11.26
C GLY A 276 -3.87 -2.22 -12.48
N PHE A 277 -4.29 -2.69 -13.67
CA PHE A 277 -4.16 -1.92 -14.90
C PHE A 277 -5.00 -0.66 -14.88
N VAL A 278 -6.29 -0.79 -14.55
CA VAL A 278 -7.23 0.33 -14.58
C VAL A 278 -6.81 1.41 -13.59
N ALA A 279 -6.37 1.01 -12.40
CA ALA A 279 -5.89 1.93 -11.37
C ALA A 279 -4.68 2.75 -11.84
N GLU A 280 -3.62 2.09 -12.34
CA GLU A 280 -2.40 2.77 -12.79
C GLU A 280 -2.63 3.63 -14.04
N LEU A 281 -3.49 3.19 -14.95
CA LEU A 281 -3.86 3.93 -16.16
C LEU A 281 -4.65 5.21 -15.84
N ILE A 282 -5.58 5.16 -14.89
CA ILE A 282 -6.34 6.34 -14.48
C ILE A 282 -5.42 7.36 -13.79
N ILE A 283 -4.47 6.90 -12.97
CA ILE A 283 -3.45 7.78 -12.34
C ILE A 283 -2.59 8.44 -13.43
N PHE A 284 -2.19 7.67 -14.44
CA PHE A 284 -1.43 8.18 -15.58
C PHE A 284 -2.19 9.30 -16.30
N PHE A 285 -3.49 9.10 -16.58
CA PHE A 285 -4.32 10.14 -17.16
C PHE A 285 -4.49 11.36 -16.26
N GLY A 286 -4.62 11.17 -14.93
CA GLY A 286 -4.69 12.28 -13.97
C GLY A 286 -3.52 13.26 -14.06
N ILE A 287 -2.30 12.75 -14.23
CA ILE A 287 -1.11 13.59 -14.42
C ILE A 287 -1.12 14.33 -15.76
N ILE A 288 -1.58 13.68 -16.84
CA ILE A 288 -1.65 14.30 -18.16
C ILE A 288 -2.70 15.42 -18.18
N THR A 289 -3.87 15.19 -17.59
CA THR A 289 -5.00 16.12 -17.59
C THR A 289 -4.82 17.29 -16.63
N ASN A 290 -3.94 17.21 -15.64
CA ASN A 290 -3.72 18.29 -14.68
C ASN A 290 -3.20 19.56 -15.38
N GLN A 291 -3.96 20.65 -15.38
CA GLN A 291 -3.60 21.90 -16.06
C GLN A 291 -2.50 22.70 -15.36
N ASN A 292 -2.29 22.51 -14.05
CA ASN A 292 -1.37 23.29 -13.22
C ASN A 292 0.10 22.85 -13.38
N LEU A 293 0.33 21.63 -13.87
CA LEU A 293 1.68 21.10 -14.09
C LEU A 293 2.27 21.59 -15.42
N VAL A 294 3.52 22.06 -15.37
CA VAL A 294 4.30 22.43 -16.56
C VAL A 294 4.49 21.21 -17.47
N LEU A 295 4.45 21.41 -18.80
CA LEU A 295 4.58 20.32 -19.77
C LEU A 295 5.86 19.48 -19.56
N THR A 296 6.98 20.13 -19.25
CA THR A 296 8.27 19.44 -19.01
C THR A 296 8.20 18.51 -17.81
N THR A 297 7.58 18.92 -16.70
CA THR A 297 7.44 18.07 -15.51
C THR A 297 6.49 16.91 -15.79
N LYS A 298 5.38 17.13 -16.50
CA LYS A 298 4.49 16.03 -16.94
C LYS A 298 5.23 14.97 -17.74
N ILE A 299 6.05 15.38 -18.71
CA ILE A 299 6.83 14.43 -19.54
C ILE A 299 7.79 13.62 -18.66
N LEU A 300 8.51 14.26 -17.73
CA LEU A 300 9.43 13.55 -16.84
C LEU A 300 8.71 12.56 -15.91
N ILE A 301 7.59 12.99 -15.33
CA ILE A 301 6.80 12.16 -14.39
C ILE A 301 6.18 10.96 -15.11
N THR A 302 5.57 11.18 -16.27
CA THR A 302 4.97 10.12 -17.10
C THR A 302 6.02 9.14 -17.60
N PHE A 303 7.20 9.62 -17.99
CA PHE A 303 8.34 8.77 -18.33
C PHE A 303 8.80 7.92 -17.15
N GLY A 304 8.88 8.51 -15.94
CA GLY A 304 9.21 7.78 -14.71
C GLY A 304 8.19 6.68 -14.37
N MET A 305 6.89 6.98 -14.49
CA MET A 305 5.83 5.98 -14.33
C MET A 305 5.92 4.86 -15.36
N ALA A 306 6.21 5.19 -16.63
CA ALA A 306 6.39 4.21 -17.70
C ALA A 306 7.58 3.27 -17.45
N ILE A 307 8.70 3.79 -16.90
CA ILE A 307 9.81 2.94 -16.45
C ILE A 307 9.33 1.97 -15.38
N GLY A 308 8.52 2.43 -14.43
CA GLY A 308 7.89 1.58 -13.42
C GLY A 308 7.12 0.42 -14.02
N ILE A 309 6.23 0.71 -14.97
CA ILE A 309 5.42 -0.28 -15.70
C ILE A 309 6.33 -1.29 -16.44
N ILE A 310 7.47 -0.86 -16.98
CA ILE A 310 8.43 -1.78 -17.63
C ILE A 310 9.16 -2.65 -16.59
N LEU A 311 9.49 -2.10 -15.42
CA LEU A 311 10.19 -2.84 -14.36
C LEU A 311 9.29 -3.85 -13.67
N THR A 312 7.96 -3.65 -13.63
CA THR A 312 7.04 -4.57 -12.94
C THR A 312 7.01 -5.99 -13.53
N PRO A 313 6.92 -6.23 -14.85
CA PRO A 313 7.12 -7.55 -15.44
C PRO A 313 8.50 -8.14 -15.14
N ILE A 314 9.56 -7.31 -15.12
CA ILE A 314 10.93 -7.82 -14.98
C ILE A 314 11.10 -8.53 -13.62
N TYR A 315 10.70 -7.91 -12.51
CA TYR A 315 10.84 -8.57 -11.21
C TYR A 315 9.76 -9.64 -10.99
N SER A 316 8.52 -9.44 -11.46
CA SER A 316 7.41 -10.37 -11.21
C SER A 316 7.53 -11.67 -12.01
N LEU A 317 7.82 -11.58 -13.31
CA LEU A 317 8.04 -12.74 -14.16
C LEU A 317 9.37 -13.45 -13.84
N SER A 318 10.41 -12.70 -13.46
CA SER A 318 11.67 -13.31 -12.99
C SER A 318 11.47 -14.13 -11.72
N MET A 319 10.66 -13.63 -10.78
CA MET A 319 10.24 -14.36 -9.58
C MET A 319 9.46 -15.63 -9.95
N LEU A 320 8.44 -15.52 -10.81
CA LEU A 320 7.69 -16.69 -11.28
C LEU A 320 8.62 -17.73 -11.92
N ARG A 321 9.53 -17.29 -12.79
CA ARG A 321 10.51 -18.16 -13.46
C ARG A 321 11.39 -18.89 -12.45
N GLN A 322 11.96 -18.19 -11.47
CA GLN A 322 12.85 -18.77 -10.46
C GLN A 322 12.12 -19.77 -9.55
N MET A 323 10.85 -19.50 -9.22
CA MET A 323 10.06 -20.40 -8.38
C MET A 323 9.57 -21.63 -9.15
N PHE A 324 8.82 -21.39 -10.22
CA PHE A 324 7.95 -22.42 -10.80
C PHE A 324 8.58 -23.11 -12.01
N TYR A 325 9.43 -22.42 -12.75
CA TYR A 325 10.01 -22.94 -13.98
C TYR A 325 11.41 -23.52 -13.74
N GLY A 326 11.88 -24.35 -14.69
CA GLY A 326 13.19 -24.97 -14.65
C GLY A 326 13.19 -26.43 -14.19
N TYR A 327 14.30 -27.13 -14.48
CA TYR A 327 14.48 -28.56 -14.25
C TYR A 327 15.24 -28.90 -12.97
N LYS A 328 15.61 -27.88 -12.19
CA LYS A 328 16.40 -28.06 -10.97
C LYS A 328 15.49 -28.67 -9.89
N LEU A 329 15.43 -30.00 -9.88
CA LEU A 329 14.69 -30.76 -8.89
C LEU A 329 15.31 -30.53 -7.51
N PHE A 330 14.47 -30.15 -6.56
CA PHE A 330 14.83 -29.96 -5.18
C PHE A 330 15.62 -31.16 -4.65
N ASN A 331 16.79 -30.92 -4.09
CA ASN A 331 17.51 -31.92 -3.30
C ASN A 331 16.89 -32.01 -1.89
N ILE A 332 15.55 -31.98 -1.81
CA ILE A 332 14.79 -32.09 -0.57
C ILE A 332 14.55 -33.58 -0.32
N LYS A 333 15.20 -34.10 0.73
CA LYS A 333 15.15 -35.51 1.13
C LYS A 333 13.77 -36.01 1.58
N ASN A 334 12.78 -35.13 1.73
CA ASN A 334 11.46 -35.47 2.27
C ASN A 334 10.44 -34.35 1.97
N SER A 335 9.51 -34.56 1.03
CA SER A 335 8.12 -34.11 1.20
C SER A 335 7.23 -34.65 0.08
N ALA A 336 6.10 -35.24 0.46
CA ALA A 336 4.96 -35.36 -0.42
C ALA A 336 4.48 -33.93 -0.73
N PHE A 337 4.81 -33.41 -1.91
CA PHE A 337 4.31 -32.12 -2.36
C PHE A 337 2.80 -32.23 -2.57
N LEU A 338 2.04 -31.81 -1.56
CA LEU A 338 0.60 -31.64 -1.69
C LEU A 338 0.36 -30.29 -2.36
N ASP A 339 -0.44 -30.26 -3.41
CA ASP A 339 -0.87 -29.01 -4.06
C ASP A 339 -1.87 -28.24 -3.17
N ALA A 340 -2.45 -27.14 -3.69
CA ALA A 340 -3.43 -26.34 -2.98
C ALA A 340 -4.63 -27.17 -2.49
N GLY A 341 -4.93 -27.07 -1.20
CA GLY A 341 -6.15 -27.62 -0.61
C GLY A 341 -7.39 -26.79 -0.99
N PRO A 342 -8.60 -27.31 -0.79
CA PRO A 342 -9.85 -26.62 -1.14
C PRO A 342 -9.99 -25.27 -0.41
N ARG A 343 -9.52 -25.19 0.85
CA ARG A 343 -9.53 -23.94 1.63
C ARG A 343 -8.65 -22.86 1.00
N GLU A 344 -7.44 -23.21 0.57
CA GLU A 344 -6.51 -22.23 -0.01
C GLU A 344 -7.02 -21.75 -1.36
N PHE A 345 -7.53 -22.69 -2.16
CA PHE A 345 -8.15 -22.39 -3.44
C PHE A 345 -9.36 -21.45 -3.29
N PHE A 346 -10.24 -21.71 -2.31
CA PHE A 346 -11.37 -20.85 -2.00
C PHE A 346 -10.96 -19.43 -1.59
N VAL A 347 -9.98 -19.30 -0.69
CA VAL A 347 -9.47 -17.98 -0.26
C VAL A 347 -8.89 -17.20 -1.43
N SER A 348 -8.06 -17.84 -2.26
CA SER A 348 -7.47 -17.21 -3.43
C SER A 348 -8.51 -16.79 -4.46
N ILE A 349 -9.50 -17.63 -4.77
CA ILE A 349 -10.58 -17.27 -5.71
C ILE A 349 -11.44 -16.12 -5.17
N SER A 350 -11.76 -16.14 -3.88
CA SER A 350 -12.56 -15.08 -3.25
C SER A 350 -11.88 -13.71 -3.38
N ILE A 351 -10.54 -13.67 -3.35
CA ILE A 351 -9.76 -12.44 -3.57
C ILE A 351 -9.63 -12.11 -5.07
N PHE A 352 -9.61 -13.12 -5.93
CA PHE A 352 -9.43 -12.94 -7.37
C PHE A 352 -10.68 -12.34 -8.05
N ILE A 353 -11.88 -12.68 -7.57
CA ILE A 353 -13.15 -12.18 -8.12
C ILE A 353 -13.21 -10.64 -8.10
N PRO A 354 -12.96 -9.94 -6.98
CA PRO A 354 -12.89 -8.47 -6.99
C PRO A 354 -11.81 -7.89 -7.91
N VAL A 355 -10.66 -8.56 -8.04
CA VAL A 355 -9.55 -8.09 -8.91
C VAL A 355 -9.97 -8.08 -10.38
N ILE A 356 -10.66 -9.13 -10.85
CA ILE A 356 -11.22 -9.15 -12.20
C ILE A 356 -12.43 -8.21 -12.30
N GLY A 357 -13.34 -8.25 -11.32
CA GLY A 357 -14.57 -7.46 -11.35
C GLY A 357 -14.29 -5.96 -11.53
N VAL A 358 -13.37 -5.42 -10.74
CA VAL A 358 -12.93 -4.02 -10.87
C VAL A 358 -12.12 -3.78 -12.15
N GLY A 359 -11.36 -4.78 -12.61
CA GLY A 359 -10.61 -4.69 -13.86
C GLY A 359 -11.50 -4.62 -15.12
N VAL A 360 -12.65 -5.29 -15.11
CA VAL A 360 -13.62 -5.30 -16.21
C VAL A 360 -14.60 -4.13 -16.09
N TYR A 361 -15.05 -3.82 -14.87
CA TYR A 361 -16.04 -2.76 -14.61
C TYR A 361 -15.63 -1.91 -13.40
N PRO A 362 -14.74 -0.91 -13.59
CA PRO A 362 -14.23 -0.07 -12.50
C PRO A 362 -15.30 0.83 -11.86
N ASP A 363 -16.38 1.13 -12.58
CA ASP A 363 -17.47 1.98 -12.13
C ASP A 363 -18.16 1.44 -10.87
N PHE A 364 -18.07 0.13 -10.60
CA PHE A 364 -18.54 -0.47 -9.35
C PHE A 364 -17.90 0.19 -8.11
N VAL A 365 -16.62 0.58 -8.22
CA VAL A 365 -15.90 1.27 -7.13
C VAL A 365 -15.95 2.77 -7.31
N LEU A 366 -15.80 3.27 -8.54
CA LEU A 366 -15.74 4.72 -8.80
C LEU A 366 -17.05 5.43 -8.44
N SER A 367 -18.19 4.79 -8.65
CA SER A 367 -19.50 5.34 -8.27
C SER A 367 -19.63 5.56 -6.75
N LEU A 368 -18.92 4.79 -5.92
CA LEU A 368 -18.91 4.95 -4.46
C LEU A 368 -18.02 6.12 -4.00
N SER A 369 -16.99 6.47 -4.77
CA SER A 369 -16.03 7.52 -4.40
C SER A 369 -16.30 8.87 -5.07
N ALA A 370 -17.04 8.91 -6.19
CA ALA A 370 -17.20 10.08 -7.05
C ALA A 370 -17.64 11.34 -6.29
N GLU A 371 -18.76 11.28 -5.57
CA GLU A 371 -19.28 12.43 -4.81
C GLU A 371 -18.24 12.92 -3.80
N LYS A 372 -17.59 12.00 -3.07
CA LYS A 372 -16.61 12.39 -2.06
C LYS A 372 -15.36 13.02 -2.68
N VAL A 373 -14.89 12.48 -3.80
CA VAL A 373 -13.76 13.03 -4.57
C VAL A 373 -14.04 14.45 -5.02
N GLU A 374 -15.24 14.71 -5.53
CA GLU A 374 -15.67 16.05 -5.94
C GLU A 374 -15.69 17.02 -4.74
N THR A 375 -16.23 16.60 -3.59
CA THR A 375 -16.22 17.44 -2.38
C THR A 375 -14.81 17.81 -1.93
N ILE A 376 -13.85 16.89 -2.01
CA ILE A 376 -12.46 17.13 -1.62
C ILE A 376 -11.79 18.10 -2.59
N LEU A 377 -11.99 17.90 -3.89
CA LEU A 377 -11.35 18.70 -4.93
C LEU A 377 -11.94 20.10 -5.07
N SER A 378 -13.23 20.31 -4.77
CA SER A 378 -13.86 21.62 -4.83
C SER A 378 -13.11 22.68 -4.00
N LYS A 379 -12.46 22.28 -2.90
CA LYS A 379 -11.62 23.16 -2.06
C LYS A 379 -10.39 23.71 -2.74
N PHE A 380 -9.90 23.06 -3.80
CA PHE A 380 -8.71 23.47 -4.55
C PHE A 380 -9.06 24.37 -5.74
N PHE A 381 -10.29 24.28 -6.26
CA PHE A 381 -10.71 25.02 -7.46
C PHE A 381 -11.56 26.26 -7.15
N TYR A 382 -12.29 26.28 -6.03
CA TYR A 382 -13.23 27.35 -5.69
C TYR A 382 -12.73 28.33 -4.61
N ARG A 383 -11.40 28.41 -4.37
CA ARG A 383 -10.81 29.37 -3.42
C ARG A 383 -9.55 30.03 -3.96
#